data_AF-A0A969P3C9-F1
#
_entry.id   AF-A0A969P3C9-F1
#
_cell.length_a   1.000
_cell.length_b   1.000
_cell.length_c   1.000
_cell.angle_alpha   90.00
_cell.angle_beta   90.00
_cell.angle_gamma   90.00
#
_symmetry.space_group_name_H-M   'P 1'
#
loop_
_entity.id
_entity.type
_entity.pdbx_description
1 polymer ?
#
loop_
_entity_poly.entity_id
_entity_poly.type
_entity_poly.pdbx_seq_one_letter_code
_entity_poly.pdbx_strand_id
1 'polypeptide(L)'
;MYIRWVVRHHKNATVANTSFHDAYLVESYRDERRRPRQRIICYLGNIRQIDADFPAIERELFLLRAERILHNITDLDDENRSMIMDLLYQKVRPLDRDEVIAAFTENLRWYRHWWKQHGGGLSQEELLRLIVEDNDTPSSW
;
A
#
# COMPACT_ATOMS: atom_id res chain seq x y z
N MET A 1 -0.05 13.51 -13.82
CA MET A 1 0.14 13.66 -12.35
C MET A 1 1.46 12.98 -11.97
N TYR A 2 1.97 13.14 -10.75
CA TYR A 2 3.17 12.45 -10.29
C TYR A 2 3.14 12.21 -8.77
N ILE A 3 4.04 11.36 -8.28
CA ILE A 3 4.17 11.06 -6.85
C ILE A 3 5.29 11.89 -6.25
N ARG A 4 4.93 12.71 -5.27
CA ARG A 4 5.90 13.43 -4.46
C ARG A 4 6.18 12.64 -3.18
N TRP A 5 7.44 12.23 -3.04
CA TRP A 5 7.93 11.58 -1.83
C TRP A 5 8.52 12.60 -0.86
N VAL A 6 8.10 12.55 0.39
CA VAL A 6 8.69 13.32 1.48
C VAL A 6 9.33 12.33 2.46
N VAL A 7 10.63 12.47 2.69
CA VAL A 7 11.39 11.58 3.57
C VAL A 7 11.64 12.27 4.91
N ARG A 8 11.31 11.58 6.00
CA ARG A 8 11.55 12.04 7.37
C ARG A 8 12.37 10.99 8.11
N HIS A 9 13.43 11.42 8.78
CA HIS A 9 14.21 10.54 9.64
C HIS A 9 13.66 10.55 11.06
N HIS A 10 13.82 9.44 11.77
CA HIS A 10 13.53 9.40 13.19
C HIS A 10 14.36 10.44 13.94
N LYS A 11 13.77 11.18 14.89
CA LYS A 11 14.45 12.27 15.63
C LYS A 11 15.69 11.78 16.38
N ASN A 12 15.70 10.51 16.78
CA ASN A 12 16.84 9.84 17.38
C ASN A 12 17.36 8.78 16.40
N ALA A 13 18.02 9.20 15.33
CA ALA A 13 18.59 8.32 14.31
C ALA A 13 19.67 7.37 14.87
N THR A 14 20.26 7.70 16.03
CA THR A 14 21.23 6.85 16.76
C THR A 14 20.58 5.66 17.47
N VAL A 15 19.26 5.68 17.69
CA VAL A 15 18.53 4.65 18.46
C VAL A 15 17.65 3.78 17.55
N ALA A 16 17.15 4.34 16.46
CA ALA A 16 16.36 3.60 15.48
C ALA A 16 16.82 3.99 14.07
N ASN A 17 17.38 3.03 13.32
CA ASN A 17 17.74 3.22 11.93
C ASN A 17 16.48 3.11 11.05
N THR A 18 15.59 4.08 11.20
CA THR A 18 14.29 4.08 10.52
C THR A 18 14.05 5.43 9.86
N SER A 19 13.62 5.38 8.60
CA SER A 19 13.12 6.54 7.87
C SER A 19 11.68 6.29 7.41
N PHE A 20 10.94 7.38 7.29
CA PHE A 20 9.53 7.40 6.94
C PHE A 20 9.39 8.07 5.58
N HIS A 21 8.79 7.39 4.62
CA HIS A 21 8.57 7.89 3.27
C HIS A 21 7.08 8.13 3.07
N ASP A 22 6.68 9.40 3.06
CA ASP A 22 5.30 9.83 2.81
C ASP A 22 5.08 10.04 1.31
N ALA A 23 4.04 9.42 0.75
CA ALA A 23 3.67 9.55 -0.66
C ALA A 23 2.47 10.48 -0.84
N TYR A 24 2.61 11.49 -1.71
CA TYR A 24 1.53 12.39 -2.09
C TYR A 24 1.29 12.32 -3.60
N LEU A 25 0.04 12.16 -4.01
CA LEU A 25 -0.36 12.36 -5.40
C LEU A 25 -0.44 13.85 -5.68
N VAL A 26 0.31 14.33 -6.67
CA VAL A 26 0.38 15.74 -7.02
C VAL A 26 0.01 15.94 -8.48
N GLU A 27 -0.82 16.95 -8.73
CA GLU A 27 -1.14 17.41 -10.06
C GLU A 27 -0.36 18.68 -10.38
N SER A 28 0.23 18.73 -11.58
CA SER A 28 0.83 19.94 -12.13
C SER A 28 -0.09 20.51 -13.21
N TYR A 29 -0.37 21.80 -13.13
CA TYR A 29 -1.26 22.50 -14.06
C TYR A 29 -0.73 23.92 -14.33
N ARG A 30 -1.36 24.65 -15.26
CA ARG A 30 -1.06 26.06 -15.49
C ARG A 30 -2.24 26.93 -15.06
N ASP A 31 -1.96 28.03 -14.35
CA ASP A 31 -2.99 29.01 -14.02
C ASP A 31 -3.44 29.82 -15.25
N GLU A 32 -4.43 30.70 -15.08
CA GLU A 32 -4.96 31.56 -16.14
C GLU A 32 -3.89 32.43 -16.82
N ARG A 33 -2.80 32.73 -16.10
CA ARG A 33 -1.64 33.49 -16.61
C ARG A 33 -0.56 32.57 -17.19
N ARG A 34 -0.89 31.31 -17.47
CA ARG A 34 0.00 30.24 -17.95
C ARG A 34 1.17 29.91 -17.02
N ARG A 35 1.16 30.31 -15.75
CA ARG A 35 2.25 30.02 -14.81
C ARG A 35 2.09 28.59 -14.27
N PRO A 36 3.20 27.83 -14.13
CA PRO A 36 3.14 26.49 -13.57
C PRO A 36 2.70 26.54 -12.10
N ARG A 37 1.74 25.67 -11.75
CA ARG A 37 1.21 25.47 -10.40
C ARG A 37 1.17 23.98 -10.08
N GLN A 38 1.13 23.69 -8.80
CA GLN A 38 1.01 22.33 -8.28
C GLN A 38 0.00 22.32 -7.15
N ARG A 39 -0.80 21.25 -7.08
CA ARG A 39 -1.69 20.98 -5.95
C ARG A 39 -1.57 19.52 -5.52
N ILE A 40 -1.64 19.29 -4.22
CA ILE A 40 -1.75 17.94 -3.66
C ILE A 40 -3.18 17.48 -3.91
N ILE A 41 -3.34 16.32 -4.56
CA ILE A 41 -4.62 15.68 -4.78
C ILE A 41 -4.99 14.86 -3.54
N CYS A 42 -4.08 13.99 -3.10
CA CYS A 42 -4.29 13.19 -1.91
C CYS A 42 -2.96 12.74 -1.29
N TYR A 43 -3.06 12.23 -0.06
CA TYR A 43 -2.01 11.50 0.61
C TYR A 43 -2.24 10.00 0.41
N LEU A 44 -1.25 9.30 -0.15
CA LEU A 44 -1.32 7.87 -0.50
C LEU A 44 -0.83 6.96 0.63
N GLY A 45 -0.23 7.53 1.67
CA GLY A 45 0.22 6.80 2.84
C GLY A 45 1.70 6.98 3.15
N ASN A 46 2.13 6.31 4.20
CA ASN A 46 3.52 6.25 4.65
C ASN A 46 4.02 4.81 4.62
N ILE A 47 5.29 4.65 4.27
CA ILE A 47 6.03 3.40 4.41
C ILE A 47 7.30 3.62 5.25
N ARG A 48 7.57 2.70 6.16
CA ARG A 48 8.79 2.69 6.96
C ARG A 48 9.90 1.93 6.24
N GLN A 49 11.03 2.58 6.09
CA GLN A 49 12.29 1.95 5.73
C GLN A 49 13.07 1.65 7.00
N ILE A 50 13.50 0.41 7.18
CA ILE A 50 14.37 0.00 8.28
C ILE A 50 15.71 -0.38 7.66
N ASP A 51 16.77 0.24 8.17
CA ASP A 51 18.08 0.19 7.52
C ASP A 51 18.00 0.65 6.06
N ALA A 52 18.33 -0.23 5.11
CA ALA A 52 18.30 0.05 3.67
C ALA A 52 17.00 -0.41 3.00
N ASP A 53 16.13 -1.15 3.70
CA ASP A 53 15.06 -1.92 3.07
C ASP A 53 13.67 -1.46 3.51
N PHE A 54 12.72 -1.64 2.60
CA PHE A 54 11.29 -1.60 2.93
C PHE A 54 10.83 -3.01 3.26
N PRO A 55 10.52 -3.33 4.54
CA PRO A 55 10.09 -4.67 4.93
C PRO A 55 8.87 -5.14 4.15
N ALA A 56 8.76 -6.43 3.86
CA ALA A 56 7.66 -7.00 3.05
C ALA A 56 6.27 -6.56 3.55
N ILE A 57 5.98 -6.73 4.84
CA ILE A 57 4.69 -6.33 5.43
C ILE A 57 4.40 -4.83 5.30
N GLU A 58 5.44 -3.98 5.38
CA GLU A 58 5.28 -2.53 5.21
C GLU A 58 4.97 -2.18 3.75
N ARG A 59 5.58 -2.88 2.78
CA ARG A 59 5.30 -2.73 1.36
C ARG A 59 3.88 -3.15 1.02
N GLU A 60 3.48 -4.33 1.48
CA GLU A 60 2.13 -4.87 1.27
C GLU A 60 1.06 -3.90 1.79
N LEU A 61 1.14 -3.53 3.07
CA LEU A 61 0.17 -2.63 3.69
C LEU A 61 0.16 -1.25 3.02
N PHE A 62 1.32 -0.73 2.62
CA PHE A 62 1.39 0.54 1.89
C PHE A 62 0.71 0.46 0.52
N LEU A 63 1.03 -0.55 -0.28
CA LEU A 63 0.50 -0.68 -1.64
C LEU A 63 -1.02 -0.92 -1.64
N LEU A 64 -1.53 -1.81 -0.78
CA LEU A 64 -2.97 -2.05 -0.64
C LEU A 64 -3.74 -0.78 -0.25
N ARG A 65 -3.20 0.00 0.70
CA ARG A 65 -3.82 1.27 1.09
C ARG A 65 -3.79 2.29 -0.04
N ALA A 66 -2.66 2.40 -0.74
CA ALA A 66 -2.50 3.36 -1.82
C ALA A 66 -3.45 3.05 -2.99
N GLU A 67 -3.51 1.79 -3.42
CA GLU A 67 -4.43 1.29 -4.45
C GLU A 67 -5.89 1.62 -4.09
N ARG A 68 -6.31 1.30 -2.87
CA ARG A 68 -7.65 1.62 -2.39
C ARG A 68 -7.94 3.13 -2.42
N ILE A 69 -6.98 3.96 -1.98
CA ILE A 69 -7.16 5.42 -2.02
C ILE A 69 -7.35 5.89 -3.47
N LEU A 70 -6.58 5.36 -4.42
CA LEU A 70 -6.69 5.71 -5.83
C LEU A 70 -8.04 5.27 -6.44
N HIS A 71 -8.56 4.10 -6.06
CA HIS A 71 -9.90 3.66 -6.47
C HIS A 71 -11.02 4.59 -6.01
N ASN A 72 -10.84 5.26 -4.87
CA ASN A 72 -11.83 6.20 -4.32
C ASN A 72 -11.75 7.61 -4.91
N ILE A 73 -10.78 7.90 -5.79
CA ILE A 73 -10.69 9.20 -6.47
C ILE A 73 -11.54 9.13 -7.74
N THR A 74 -12.69 9.81 -7.72
CA THR A 74 -13.67 9.80 -8.83
C THR A 74 -13.12 10.40 -10.12
N ASP A 75 -12.23 11.38 -10.00
CA ASP A 75 -11.68 12.14 -11.13
C ASP A 75 -10.46 11.46 -11.77
N LEU A 76 -10.13 10.25 -11.31
CA LEU A 76 -9.04 9.42 -11.83
C LEU A 76 -9.65 8.26 -12.61
N ASP A 77 -9.30 8.14 -13.90
CA ASP A 77 -9.65 6.97 -14.71
C ASP A 77 -8.71 5.79 -14.43
N ASP A 78 -9.04 4.61 -14.99
CA ASP A 78 -8.29 3.37 -14.76
C ASP A 78 -6.87 3.41 -15.33
N GLU A 79 -6.65 4.14 -16.42
CA GLU A 79 -5.33 4.30 -17.04
C GLU A 79 -4.42 5.13 -16.12
N ASN A 80 -4.92 6.27 -15.62
CA ASN A 80 -4.17 7.08 -14.68
C ASN A 80 -3.95 6.35 -13.34
N ARG A 81 -4.94 5.59 -12.86
CA ARG A 81 -4.78 4.73 -11.67
C ARG A 81 -3.61 3.76 -11.85
N SER A 82 -3.60 3.03 -12.96
CA SER A 82 -2.56 2.05 -13.28
C SER A 82 -1.18 2.71 -13.39
N MET A 83 -1.10 3.85 -14.10
CA MET A 83 0.13 4.62 -14.21
C MET A 83 0.66 5.10 -12.85
N ILE A 84 -0.21 5.57 -11.94
CA ILE A 84 0.21 6.00 -10.60
C ILE A 84 0.68 4.80 -9.77
N MET A 85 0.02 3.64 -9.89
CA MET A 85 0.51 2.41 -9.25
C MET A 85 1.90 2.01 -9.75
N ASP A 86 2.15 2.09 -11.06
CA ASP A 86 3.47 1.83 -11.63
C ASP A 86 4.55 2.78 -11.08
N LEU A 87 4.22 4.07 -10.88
CA LEU A 87 5.12 5.02 -10.23
C LEU A 87 5.39 4.68 -8.76
N LEU A 88 4.42 4.12 -8.03
CA LEU A 88 4.65 3.61 -6.68
C LEU A 88 5.60 2.41 -6.71
N TYR A 89 5.38 1.47 -7.64
CA TYR A 89 6.18 0.25 -7.78
C TYR A 89 7.65 0.51 -8.09
N GLN A 90 7.98 1.62 -8.75
CA GLN A 90 9.36 2.03 -8.99
C GLN A 90 10.16 2.27 -7.70
N LYS A 91 9.52 2.77 -6.62
CA LYS A 91 10.18 3.01 -5.33
C LYS A 91 9.89 1.89 -4.32
N VAL A 92 8.65 1.43 -4.29
CA VAL A 92 8.17 0.40 -3.38
C VAL A 92 7.76 -0.81 -4.22
N ARG A 93 8.73 -1.69 -4.48
CA ARG A 93 8.47 -2.87 -5.32
C ARG A 93 7.32 -3.71 -4.75
N PRO A 94 6.46 -4.31 -5.58
CA PRO A 94 5.56 -5.36 -5.14
C PRO A 94 6.30 -6.49 -4.44
N LEU A 95 5.60 -7.25 -3.59
CA LEU A 95 6.16 -8.48 -3.03
C LEU A 95 6.48 -9.48 -4.14
N ASP A 96 7.59 -10.17 -4.00
CA ASP A 96 7.83 -11.35 -4.83
C ASP A 96 7.05 -12.58 -4.30
N ARG A 97 7.12 -13.68 -5.05
CA ARG A 97 6.39 -14.91 -4.72
C ARG A 97 6.71 -15.43 -3.32
N ASP A 98 7.98 -15.45 -2.94
CA ASP A 98 8.41 -16.06 -1.69
C ASP A 98 8.00 -15.16 -0.52
N GLU A 99 8.07 -13.84 -0.71
CA GLU A 99 7.57 -12.86 0.24
C GLU A 99 6.06 -12.93 0.43
N VAL A 100 5.29 -13.10 -0.65
CA VAL A 100 3.82 -13.31 -0.57
C VAL A 100 3.51 -14.57 0.24
N ILE A 101 4.18 -15.69 -0.06
CA ILE A 101 3.96 -16.96 0.66
C ILE A 101 4.29 -16.80 2.14
N ALA A 102 5.41 -16.15 2.46
CA ALA A 102 5.81 -15.89 3.84
C ALA A 102 4.80 -14.99 4.58
N ALA A 103 4.42 -13.87 3.97
CA ALA A 103 3.45 -12.93 4.54
C ALA A 103 2.08 -13.59 4.77
N PHE A 104 1.57 -14.33 3.77
CA PHE A 104 0.32 -15.07 3.89
C PHE A 104 0.36 -16.11 5.02
N THR A 105 1.46 -16.85 5.12
CA THR A 105 1.63 -17.88 6.15
C THR A 105 1.66 -17.28 7.56
N GLU A 106 2.37 -16.18 7.76
CA GLU A 106 2.42 -15.51 9.07
C GLU A 106 1.08 -14.86 9.45
N ASN A 107 0.37 -14.25 8.49
CA ASN A 107 -0.99 -13.75 8.72
C ASN A 107 -1.95 -14.88 9.12
N LEU A 108 -1.91 -16.01 8.40
CA LEU A 108 -2.72 -17.18 8.72
C LEU A 108 -2.38 -17.74 10.11
N ARG A 109 -1.10 -17.79 10.47
CA ARG A 109 -0.66 -18.19 11.81
C ARG A 109 -1.25 -17.28 12.88
N TRP A 110 -1.26 -15.98 12.65
CA TRP A 110 -1.83 -14.98 13.56
C TRP A 110 -3.34 -15.17 13.72
N TYR A 111 -4.08 -15.31 12.62
CA TYR A 111 -5.52 -15.58 12.63
C TYR A 111 -5.85 -16.90 13.35
N ARG A 112 -5.10 -17.97 13.08
CA ARG A 112 -5.27 -19.25 13.80
C ARG A 112 -5.05 -19.11 15.30
N HIS A 113 -4.11 -18.27 15.72
CA HIS A 113 -3.90 -18.01 17.14
C HIS A 113 -5.10 -17.27 17.75
N TRP A 114 -5.60 -16.23 17.08
CA TRP A 114 -6.76 -15.47 17.53
C TRP A 114 -8.02 -16.35 17.61
N TRP A 115 -8.31 -17.16 16.60
CA TRP A 115 -9.46 -18.09 16.60
C TRP A 115 -9.41 -19.11 17.74
N LYS A 116 -8.23 -19.63 18.08
CA LYS A 116 -8.09 -20.54 19.22
C LYS A 116 -8.47 -19.88 20.54
N GLN A 117 -8.24 -18.58 20.68
CA GLN A 117 -8.53 -17.82 21.90
C GLN A 117 -10.00 -17.37 21.98
N HIS A 118 -10.64 -17.12 20.85
CA HIS A 118 -11.96 -16.47 20.79
C HIS A 118 -13.07 -17.39 20.24
N GLY A 119 -12.73 -18.58 19.75
CA GLY A 119 -13.63 -19.43 18.98
C GLY A 119 -13.83 -18.93 17.55
N GLY A 120 -14.60 -19.66 16.74
CA GLY A 120 -15.00 -19.22 15.39
C GLY A 120 -13.92 -19.29 14.31
N GLY A 121 -13.02 -20.27 14.38
CA GLY A 121 -12.09 -20.53 13.29
C GLY A 121 -12.77 -21.08 12.05
N LEU A 122 -12.23 -20.76 10.87
CA LEU A 122 -12.75 -21.27 9.60
C LEU A 122 -12.49 -22.76 9.44
N SER A 123 -13.48 -23.48 8.92
CA SER A 123 -13.29 -24.81 8.36
C SER A 123 -12.42 -24.75 7.09
N GLN A 124 -11.93 -25.90 6.65
CA GLN A 124 -11.17 -26.01 5.41
C GLN A 124 -12.03 -25.59 4.21
N GLU A 125 -13.30 -25.99 4.19
CA GLU A 125 -14.25 -25.67 3.14
C GLU A 125 -14.53 -24.16 3.07
N GLU A 126 -14.69 -23.48 4.21
CA GLU A 126 -14.89 -22.03 4.27
C GLU A 126 -13.64 -21.28 3.79
N LEU A 127 -12.44 -21.71 4.20
CA LEU A 127 -11.19 -21.12 3.73
C LEU A 127 -11.03 -21.26 2.20
N LEU A 128 -11.35 -22.43 1.65
CA LEU A 128 -11.30 -22.65 0.21
C LEU A 128 -12.34 -21.80 -0.53
N ARG A 129 -13.53 -21.59 0.02
CA ARG A 129 -14.53 -20.69 -0.58
C ARG A 129 -14.05 -19.24 -0.65
N LEU A 130 -13.41 -18.73 0.41
CA LEU A 130 -12.85 -17.37 0.42
C LEU A 130 -11.83 -17.16 -0.71
N ILE A 131 -10.99 -18.17 -0.97
CA ILE A 131 -10.00 -18.13 -2.06
C ILE A 131 -10.67 -18.12 -3.44
N VAL A 132 -11.81 -18.80 -3.58
CA VAL A 132 -12.53 -18.92 -4.86
C VAL A 132 -13.39 -17.67 -5.13
N GLU A 133 -14.06 -17.11 -4.12
CA GLU A 133 -14.95 -15.94 -4.25
C GLU A 133 -14.20 -14.62 -4.56
N ASP A 134 -12.94 -14.50 -4.16
CA ASP A 134 -12.10 -13.32 -4.46
C ASP A 134 -11.77 -13.20 -5.97
N ASN A 135 -12.00 -14.24 -6.78
CA ASN A 135 -11.83 -14.16 -8.23
C ASN A 135 -12.99 -13.47 -8.97
N ASP A 136 -14.13 -13.21 -8.30
CA ASP A 136 -15.36 -12.73 -8.95
C ASP A 136 -15.83 -11.33 -8.49
N THR A 137 -15.14 -10.68 -7.54
CA THR A 137 -15.59 -9.39 -7.00
C THR A 137 -14.42 -8.41 -6.77
N PRO A 138 -14.47 -7.16 -7.30
CA PRO A 138 -13.50 -6.14 -6.89
C PRO A 138 -13.66 -5.87 -5.39
N SER A 139 -12.62 -6.15 -4.61
CA SER A 139 -12.63 -5.99 -3.15
C SER A 139 -12.98 -4.54 -2.76
N SER A 140 -14.10 -4.37 -2.05
CA SER A 140 -14.58 -3.08 -1.52
C SER A 140 -14.09 -2.78 -0.09
N TRP A 141 -13.13 -3.56 0.41
CA TRP A 141 -12.64 -3.54 1.79
C TRP A 141 -11.86 -2.32 2.17
#